data_AF-A0AAE2WDX7-F1
#
_entry.id   AF-A0AAE2WDX7-F1
#
_cell.length_a   1.000
_cell.length_b   1.000
_cell.length_c   1.000
_cell.angle_alpha   90.00
_cell.angle_beta   90.00
_cell.angle_gamma   90.00
#
_symmetry.space_group_name_H-M   'P 1'
#
loop_
_entity.id
_entity.type
_entity.pdbx_description
1 polymer ?
#
loop_
_entity_poly.entity_id
_entity_poly.type
_entity_poly.pdbx_seq_one_letter_code
_entity_poly.pdbx_strand_id
1 'polypeptide(L)'
;MDEHVLDNDVDPFITDYVNSHRNYFTALLGNRIQSKNTLSKNDVTVLKEAYDKSHQMRNLEVDLYWKRSTYCWTLIAALLTICGLLFSAYFKPDDLDKRDSTILIAVGAIALLGVVVTFICQLISVSGEYWKKNWEMHISMLEPLFSGKLYSTHLVASRYRSSISKLNLMLFFSIYTSWALILLLMVSINFSNNNQLNMLSVYISIPIVVFIILFISVSTVSKNKTINMIITNYNVVLNNKSSTKSQLIEIAKRISIKILNAFIFIVVLILSGWILYKYNFNNNAPDLIDFTIGFFEGIF
;
A
#
# COMPACT_ATOMS: atom_id res chain seq x y z
N MET A 1 -42.08 -52.49 15.49
CA MET A 1 -42.06 -51.11 16.01
C MET A 1 -40.63 -50.64 15.84
N ASP A 2 -40.27 -50.42 14.57
CA ASP A 2 -38.91 -50.02 14.16
C ASP A 2 -39.04 -48.62 13.57
N GLU A 3 -38.96 -47.63 14.44
CA GLU A 3 -38.95 -46.22 14.03
C GLU A 3 -37.89 -45.47 14.83
N HIS A 4 -36.64 -45.87 14.58
CA HIS A 4 -35.46 -45.09 14.93
C HIS A 4 -34.44 -45.17 13.77
N VAL A 5 -34.90 -44.92 12.54
CA VAL A 5 -34.01 -44.44 11.49
C VAL A 5 -33.82 -42.96 11.76
N LEU A 6 -32.84 -42.67 12.63
CA LEU A 6 -32.47 -41.32 13.02
C LEU A 6 -32.07 -40.57 11.75
N ASP A 7 -32.96 -39.69 11.31
CA ASP A 7 -32.76 -38.46 10.56
C ASP A 7 -31.31 -37.95 10.63
N ASN A 8 -30.41 -38.56 9.85
CA ASN A 8 -28.97 -38.28 9.77
C ASN A 8 -28.57 -37.88 8.35
N ASP A 9 -29.53 -37.77 7.45
CA ASP A 9 -29.25 -37.49 6.05
C ASP A 9 -28.97 -36.00 5.91
N VAL A 10 -27.71 -35.67 5.65
CA VAL A 10 -27.29 -34.33 5.28
C VAL A 10 -27.65 -34.14 3.82
N ASP A 11 -28.20 -32.97 3.47
CA ASP A 11 -28.56 -32.63 2.09
C ASP A 11 -27.45 -33.07 1.11
N PRO A 12 -27.76 -33.90 0.08
CA PRO A 12 -26.80 -34.34 -0.91
C PRO A 12 -26.01 -33.18 -1.53
N PHE A 13 -26.65 -32.02 -1.72
CA PHE A 13 -25.99 -30.83 -2.25
C PHE A 13 -24.84 -30.36 -1.34
N ILE A 14 -25.02 -30.37 -0.02
CA ILE A 14 -23.98 -29.95 0.94
C ILE A 14 -22.80 -30.91 0.83
N THR A 15 -23.08 -32.21 0.79
CA THR A 15 -22.05 -33.25 0.70
C THR A 15 -21.28 -33.14 -0.61
N ASP A 16 -21.97 -32.96 -1.74
CA ASP A 16 -21.37 -32.79 -3.06
C ASP A 16 -20.56 -31.50 -3.17
N TYR A 17 -21.08 -30.38 -2.65
CA TYR A 17 -20.37 -29.11 -2.65
C TYR A 17 -19.08 -29.18 -1.83
N VAL A 18 -19.14 -29.76 -0.63
CA VAL A 18 -17.95 -29.94 0.22
C VAL A 18 -16.92 -30.85 -0.46
N ASN A 19 -17.36 -31.93 -1.10
CA ASN A 19 -16.48 -32.82 -1.85
C ASN A 19 -15.86 -32.14 -3.08
N SER A 20 -16.59 -31.27 -3.78
CA SER A 20 -16.05 -30.51 -4.91
C SER A 20 -15.02 -29.45 -4.50
N HIS A 21 -15.09 -28.92 -3.28
CA HIS A 21 -14.16 -27.93 -2.73
C HIS A 21 -13.32 -28.50 -1.57
N ARG A 22 -12.96 -29.79 -1.66
CA ARG A 22 -12.47 -30.57 -0.52
C ARG A 22 -11.31 -29.93 0.20
N ASN A 23 -10.29 -29.37 -0.47
CA ASN A 23 -9.11 -28.92 0.28
C ASN A 23 -9.38 -27.68 1.13
N TYR A 24 -10.36 -26.83 0.79
CA TYR A 24 -10.79 -25.75 1.68
C TYR A 24 -11.45 -26.32 2.94
N PHE A 25 -12.41 -27.22 2.76
CA PHE A 25 -13.15 -27.82 3.87
C PHE A 25 -12.29 -28.75 4.73
N THR A 26 -11.30 -29.43 4.15
CA THR A 26 -10.29 -30.18 4.91
C THR A 26 -9.38 -29.25 5.70
N ALA A 27 -9.03 -28.07 5.19
CA ALA A 27 -8.27 -27.09 5.96
C ALA A 27 -9.10 -26.48 7.11
N LEU A 28 -10.41 -26.31 6.91
CA LEU A 28 -11.31 -25.73 7.89
C LEU A 28 -11.72 -26.72 8.99
N LEU A 29 -12.08 -27.95 8.61
CA LEU A 29 -12.59 -28.98 9.52
C LEU A 29 -11.52 -29.98 9.97
N GLY A 30 -10.32 -29.93 9.38
CA GLY A 30 -9.19 -30.79 9.71
C GLY A 30 -9.51 -32.27 9.49
N ASN A 31 -9.15 -33.09 10.48
CA ASN A 31 -9.26 -34.55 10.41
C ASN A 31 -10.72 -35.06 10.35
N ARG A 32 -11.73 -34.19 10.53
CA ARG A 32 -13.16 -34.56 10.46
C ARG A 32 -13.58 -35.06 9.07
N ILE A 33 -12.97 -34.53 8.01
CA ILE A 33 -13.29 -34.83 6.60
C ILE A 33 -12.25 -35.73 5.93
N GLN A 34 -11.08 -35.90 6.55
CA GLN A 34 -9.92 -36.49 5.88
C GLN A 34 -10.12 -37.97 5.49
N SER A 35 -10.95 -38.71 6.24
CA SER A 35 -11.22 -40.14 6.00
C SER A 35 -12.64 -40.46 5.52
N LYS A 36 -13.56 -39.48 5.52
CA LYS A 36 -14.98 -39.70 5.21
C LYS A 36 -15.43 -38.83 4.04
N ASN A 37 -16.26 -39.40 3.16
CA ASN A 37 -16.88 -38.67 2.03
C ASN A 37 -18.27 -38.12 2.38
N THR A 38 -18.82 -38.52 3.52
CA THR A 38 -20.14 -38.10 4.02
C THR A 38 -19.97 -37.20 5.24
N LEU A 39 -20.73 -36.11 5.28
CA LEU A 39 -20.77 -35.20 6.42
C LEU A 39 -21.79 -35.70 7.45
N SER A 40 -21.48 -35.50 8.73
CA SER A 40 -22.47 -35.62 9.80
C SER A 40 -23.24 -34.30 9.99
N LYS A 41 -24.46 -34.36 10.53
CA LYS A 41 -25.18 -33.16 11.00
C LYS A 41 -24.33 -32.27 11.91
N ASN A 42 -23.49 -32.88 12.75
CA ASN A 42 -22.55 -32.13 13.59
C ASN A 42 -21.52 -31.34 12.77
N ASP A 43 -21.00 -31.88 11.67
CA ASP A 43 -20.06 -31.15 10.82
C ASP A 43 -20.73 -29.96 10.12
N VAL A 44 -22.00 -30.12 9.72
CA VAL A 44 -22.82 -29.01 9.18
C VAL A 44 -23.02 -27.91 10.22
N THR A 45 -23.26 -28.26 11.48
CA THR A 45 -23.38 -27.23 12.55
C THR A 45 -22.06 -26.47 12.76
N VAL A 46 -20.91 -27.13 12.66
CA VAL A 46 -19.61 -26.47 12.74
C VAL A 46 -19.37 -25.54 11.54
N LEU A 47 -19.77 -25.97 10.34
CA LEU A 47 -19.71 -25.12 9.15
C LEU A 47 -20.61 -23.88 9.27
N LYS A 48 -21.79 -24.05 9.88
CA LYS A 48 -22.70 -22.93 10.15
C LYS A 48 -22.10 -21.96 11.16
N GLU A 49 -21.51 -22.46 12.24
CA GLU A 49 -20.80 -21.64 13.22
C GLU A 49 -19.60 -20.90 12.58
N ALA A 50 -18.83 -21.56 11.71
CA ALA A 50 -17.74 -20.95 10.97
C ALA A 50 -18.23 -19.83 10.03
N TYR A 51 -19.37 -20.03 9.37
CA TYR A 51 -20.01 -19.03 8.52
C TYR A 51 -20.42 -17.80 9.33
N ASP A 52 -21.11 -18.00 10.46
CA ASP A 52 -21.58 -16.92 11.32
C ASP A 52 -20.40 -16.16 11.98
N LYS A 53 -19.36 -16.87 12.43
CA LYS A 53 -18.12 -16.25 12.93
C LYS A 53 -17.38 -15.47 11.86
N SER A 54 -17.35 -15.95 10.61
CA SER A 54 -16.69 -15.24 9.52
C SER A 54 -17.37 -13.89 9.24
N HIS A 55 -18.71 -13.84 9.31
CA HIS A 55 -19.48 -12.58 9.24
C HIS A 55 -19.16 -11.62 10.38
N GLN A 56 -19.15 -12.14 11.62
CA GLN A 56 -18.80 -11.35 12.80
C GLN A 56 -17.40 -10.77 12.69
N MET A 57 -16.40 -11.58 12.35
CA MET A 57 -15.01 -11.16 12.19
C MET A 57 -14.83 -10.15 11.05
N ARG A 58 -15.53 -10.34 9.93
CA ARG A 58 -15.54 -9.37 8.82
C ARG A 58 -16.08 -8.01 9.27
N ASN A 59 -17.18 -7.98 10.03
CA ASN A 59 -17.74 -6.73 10.54
C ASN A 59 -16.81 -6.07 11.58
N LEU A 60 -16.25 -6.86 12.49
CA LEU A 60 -15.24 -6.38 13.45
C LEU A 60 -14.02 -5.77 12.74
N GLU A 61 -13.55 -6.38 11.66
CA GLU A 61 -12.41 -5.84 10.91
C GLU A 61 -12.75 -4.54 10.18
N VAL A 62 -13.99 -4.36 9.74
CA VAL A 62 -14.47 -3.06 9.20
C VAL A 62 -14.50 -1.99 10.29
N ASP A 63 -14.96 -2.31 11.49
CA ASP A 63 -14.97 -1.35 12.61
C ASP A 63 -13.55 -0.99 13.05
N LEU A 64 -12.68 -2.00 13.15
CA LEU A 64 -11.27 -1.79 13.47
C LEU A 64 -10.57 -0.99 12.38
N TYR A 65 -10.91 -1.17 11.09
CA TYR A 65 -10.38 -0.38 10.01
C TYR A 65 -10.64 1.13 10.24
N TRP A 66 -11.88 1.51 10.56
CA TRP A 66 -12.22 2.91 10.84
C TRP A 66 -11.53 3.47 12.09
N LYS A 67 -11.47 2.68 13.18
CA LYS A 67 -10.71 3.06 14.38
C LYS A 67 -9.24 3.28 14.06
N ARG A 68 -8.66 2.41 13.22
CA ARG A 68 -7.27 2.49 12.81
C ARG A 68 -6.97 3.73 11.95
N SER A 69 -7.83 4.00 10.98
CA SER A 69 -7.74 5.22 10.17
C SER A 69 -7.81 6.49 11.02
N THR A 70 -8.69 6.51 12.04
CA THR A 70 -8.88 7.68 12.89
C THR A 70 -7.61 8.06 13.65
N TYR A 71 -6.97 7.13 14.38
CA TYR A 71 -5.74 7.47 15.10
C TYR A 71 -4.62 7.88 14.13
N CYS A 72 -4.56 7.25 12.95
CA CYS A 72 -3.55 7.55 11.95
C CYS A 72 -3.69 8.99 11.44
N TRP A 73 -4.90 9.39 11.08
CA TRP A 73 -5.16 10.75 10.63
C TRP A 73 -4.93 11.77 11.73
N THR A 74 -5.34 11.47 12.98
CA THR A 74 -5.10 12.37 14.12
C THR A 74 -3.60 12.59 14.37
N LEU A 75 -2.80 11.52 14.36
CA LEU A 75 -1.36 11.63 14.59
C LEU A 75 -0.67 12.40 13.45
N ILE A 76 -1.03 12.13 12.19
CA ILE A 76 -0.51 12.86 11.03
C ILE A 76 -0.91 14.34 11.09
N ALA A 77 -2.17 14.64 11.39
CA ALA A 77 -2.66 16.01 11.51
C ALA A 77 -1.94 16.78 12.63
N ALA A 78 -1.69 16.13 13.77
CA ALA A 78 -0.92 16.72 14.87
C ALA A 78 0.50 17.08 14.43
N LEU A 79 1.19 16.16 13.74
CA LEU A 79 2.55 16.42 13.25
C LEU A 79 2.59 17.55 12.21
N LEU A 80 1.64 17.58 11.27
CA LEU A 80 1.53 18.66 10.29
C LEU A 80 1.25 20.01 10.96
N THR A 81 0.41 20.03 11.99
CA THR A 81 0.09 21.24 12.76
C THR A 81 1.33 21.75 13.49
N ILE A 82 2.10 20.86 14.12
CA ILE A 82 3.35 21.23 14.80
C ILE A 82 4.36 21.81 13.79
N CYS A 83 4.51 21.20 12.61
CA CYS A 83 5.35 21.77 11.55
C CYS A 83 4.86 23.15 11.11
N GLY A 84 3.56 23.35 10.94
CA GLY A 84 2.98 24.66 10.58
C GLY A 84 3.24 25.74 11.64
N LEU A 85 3.11 25.39 12.93
CA LEU A 85 3.39 26.30 14.05
C LEU A 85 4.88 26.68 14.11
N LEU A 86 5.77 25.70 13.92
CA LEU A 86 7.22 25.95 13.90
C LEU A 86 7.63 26.83 12.71
N PHE A 87 7.06 26.59 11.52
CA PHE A 87 7.27 27.50 10.39
C PHE A 87 6.76 28.90 10.67
N SER A 88 5.56 29.04 11.25
CA SER A 88 5.03 30.35 11.62
C SER A 88 5.92 31.07 12.64
N ALA A 89 6.53 30.35 13.59
CA ALA A 89 7.49 30.90 14.53
C ALA A 89 8.79 31.33 13.85
N TYR A 90 9.28 30.54 12.88
CA TYR A 90 10.47 30.86 12.10
C TYR A 90 10.30 32.12 11.23
N PHE A 91 9.13 32.30 10.63
CA PHE A 91 8.82 33.47 9.78
C PHE A 91 8.32 34.70 10.55
N LYS A 92 8.14 34.61 11.88
CA LYS A 92 7.66 35.72 12.71
C LYS A 92 8.61 36.93 12.76
N PRO A 93 9.95 36.78 12.80
CA PRO A 93 10.87 37.91 12.72
C PRO A 93 10.97 38.42 11.27
N ASP A 94 10.77 39.73 11.08
CA ASP A 94 10.95 40.39 9.77
C ASP A 94 12.42 40.41 9.34
N ASP A 95 13.34 40.56 10.29
CA ASP A 95 14.79 40.50 10.05
C ASP A 95 15.26 39.06 9.85
N LEU A 96 15.88 38.78 8.70
CA LEU A 96 16.43 37.47 8.36
C LEU A 96 17.48 36.98 9.37
N ASP A 97 18.32 37.89 9.87
CA ASP A 97 19.41 37.57 10.82
C ASP A 97 18.91 37.21 12.23
N LYS A 98 17.65 37.53 12.54
CA LYS A 98 17.02 37.19 13.84
C LYS A 98 16.28 35.85 13.80
N ARG A 99 16.26 35.16 12.67
CA ARG A 99 15.59 33.86 12.54
C ARG A 99 16.46 32.75 13.12
N ASP A 100 15.92 32.02 14.09
CA ASP A 100 16.63 30.91 14.73
C ASP A 100 16.66 29.67 13.82
N SER A 101 17.88 29.29 13.39
CA SER A 101 18.12 28.09 12.58
C SER A 101 17.82 26.78 13.33
N THR A 102 17.78 26.81 14.66
CA THR A 102 17.39 25.67 15.50
C THR A 102 15.95 25.26 15.26
N ILE A 103 15.06 26.23 15.02
CA ILE A 103 13.64 25.98 14.69
C ILE A 103 13.55 25.22 13.36
N LEU A 104 14.42 25.55 12.40
CA LEU A 104 14.45 24.82 11.13
C LEU A 104 14.87 23.35 11.35
N ILE A 105 15.94 23.11 12.11
CA ILE A 105 16.39 21.73 12.40
C ILE A 105 15.25 20.91 13.05
N ALA A 106 14.48 21.52 13.96
CA ALA A 106 13.31 20.90 14.58
C ALA A 106 12.20 20.57 13.57
N VAL A 107 11.88 21.45 12.62
CA VAL A 107 10.91 21.18 11.54
C VAL A 107 11.36 19.99 10.68
N GLY A 108 12.65 19.93 10.34
CA GLY A 108 13.21 18.82 9.56
C GLY A 108 13.09 17.47 10.28
N ALA A 109 13.42 17.45 11.59
CA ALA A 109 13.29 16.25 12.42
C ALA A 109 11.83 15.76 12.51
N ILE A 110 10.87 16.68 12.67
CA ILE A 110 9.44 16.35 12.75
C ILE A 110 8.91 15.90 11.40
N ALA A 111 9.36 16.50 10.29
CA ALA A 111 8.99 16.06 8.95
C ALA A 111 9.48 14.63 8.64
N LEU A 112 10.70 14.28 9.05
CA LEU A 112 11.22 12.91 8.95
C LEU A 112 10.40 11.93 9.79
N LEU A 113 10.07 12.31 11.03
CA LEU A 113 9.18 11.52 11.89
C LEU A 113 7.79 11.37 11.26
N GLY A 114 7.26 12.43 10.65
CA GLY A 114 6.01 12.43 9.90
C GLY A 114 5.98 11.44 8.75
N VAL A 115 7.08 11.31 8.00
CA VAL A 115 7.23 10.29 6.95
C VAL A 115 7.17 8.88 7.54
N VAL A 116 7.91 8.61 8.63
CA VAL A 116 7.94 7.30 9.29
C VAL A 116 6.55 6.92 9.83
N VAL A 117 5.86 7.86 10.47
CA VAL A 117 4.52 7.66 11.00
C VAL A 117 3.51 7.39 9.88
N THR A 118 3.56 8.17 8.80
CA THR A 118 2.69 7.98 7.63
C THR A 118 2.92 6.59 7.01
N PHE A 119 4.16 6.10 6.99
CA PHE A 119 4.51 4.76 6.52
C PHE A 119 3.95 3.64 7.37
N ILE A 120 4.09 3.74 8.69
CA ILE A 120 3.49 2.78 9.61
C ILE A 120 1.96 2.74 9.41
N CYS A 121 1.32 3.91 9.30
CA CYS A 121 -0.12 4.03 9.07
C CYS A 121 -0.60 3.43 7.74
N GLN A 122 0.19 3.56 6.68
CA GLN A 122 -0.07 2.90 5.42
C GLN A 122 0.01 1.37 5.56
N LEU A 123 1.03 0.84 6.23
CA LEU A 123 1.19 -0.60 6.44
C LEU A 123 0.03 -1.20 7.25
N ILE A 124 -0.42 -0.50 8.29
CA ILE A 124 -1.57 -0.94 9.09
C ILE A 124 -2.85 -0.99 8.22
N SER A 125 -3.04 0.00 7.35
CA SER A 125 -4.19 0.04 6.45
C SER A 125 -4.19 -1.11 5.44
N VAL A 126 -3.03 -1.43 4.86
CA VAL A 126 -2.87 -2.57 3.94
C VAL A 126 -3.10 -3.90 4.66
N SER A 127 -2.61 -4.01 5.89
CA SER A 127 -2.75 -5.23 6.70
C SER A 127 -4.22 -5.49 7.07
N GLY A 128 -4.99 -4.44 7.38
CA GLY A 128 -6.42 -4.57 7.65
C GLY A 128 -7.22 -5.00 6.42
N GLU A 129 -6.89 -4.48 5.23
CA GLU A 129 -7.54 -4.92 3.99
C GLU A 129 -7.29 -6.41 3.72
N TYR A 130 -6.07 -6.90 3.98
CA TYR A 130 -5.74 -8.32 3.83
C TYR A 130 -6.64 -9.21 4.69
N TRP A 131 -6.75 -8.91 5.98
CA TRP A 131 -7.58 -9.70 6.90
C TRP A 131 -9.07 -9.62 6.56
N LYS A 132 -9.56 -8.42 6.23
CA LYS A 132 -10.95 -8.25 5.77
C LYS A 132 -11.24 -9.14 4.55
N LYS A 133 -10.35 -9.13 3.56
CA LYS A 133 -10.48 -9.95 2.35
C LYS A 133 -10.42 -11.44 2.65
N ASN A 134 -9.60 -11.85 3.61
CA ASN A 134 -9.56 -13.24 4.07
C ASN A 134 -10.93 -13.69 4.59
N TRP A 135 -11.55 -12.90 5.46
CA TRP A 135 -12.89 -13.22 5.99
C TRP A 135 -13.97 -13.17 4.91
N GLU A 136 -13.89 -12.23 3.97
CA GLU A 136 -14.80 -12.19 2.79
C GLU A 136 -14.69 -13.46 1.93
N MET A 137 -13.49 -14.04 1.79
CA MET A 137 -13.31 -15.31 1.07
C MET A 137 -13.88 -16.50 1.85
N HIS A 138 -13.72 -16.55 3.17
CA HIS A 138 -14.35 -17.58 4.00
C HIS A 138 -15.88 -17.53 3.88
N ILE A 139 -16.47 -16.32 3.93
CA ILE A 139 -17.90 -16.12 3.70
C ILE A 139 -18.30 -16.64 2.32
N SER A 140 -17.57 -16.26 1.26
CA SER A 140 -17.86 -16.68 -0.11
C SER A 140 -17.81 -18.19 -0.32
N MET A 141 -16.95 -18.92 0.39
CA MET A 141 -16.85 -20.39 0.31
C MET A 141 -17.92 -21.11 1.12
N LEU A 142 -18.44 -20.49 2.18
CA LEU A 142 -19.42 -21.09 3.08
C LEU A 142 -20.87 -20.71 2.72
N GLU A 143 -21.07 -19.57 2.07
CA GLU A 143 -22.37 -19.03 1.67
C GLU A 143 -23.25 -20.00 0.86
N PRO A 144 -22.74 -20.75 -0.14
CA PRO A 144 -23.54 -21.71 -0.91
C PRO A 144 -24.27 -22.76 -0.07
N LEU A 145 -23.73 -23.10 1.11
CA LEU A 145 -24.29 -24.10 2.01
C LEU A 145 -25.50 -23.58 2.81
N PHE A 146 -25.64 -22.26 2.98
CA PHE A 146 -26.59 -21.70 3.96
C PHE A 146 -27.43 -20.52 3.43
N SER A 147 -26.84 -19.61 2.66
CA SER A 147 -27.46 -18.34 2.26
C SER A 147 -27.53 -18.16 0.73
N GLY A 148 -27.11 -19.17 -0.04
CA GLY A 148 -27.13 -19.12 -1.50
C GLY A 148 -25.87 -18.47 -2.07
N LYS A 149 -25.99 -17.38 -2.84
CA LYS A 149 -24.85 -16.71 -3.49
C LYS A 149 -24.94 -15.18 -3.38
N LEU A 150 -25.34 -14.66 -2.24
CA LEU A 150 -25.54 -13.22 -2.02
C LEU A 150 -24.25 -12.40 -2.19
N TYR A 151 -23.14 -12.81 -1.60
CA TYR A 151 -21.83 -12.12 -1.71
C TYR A 151 -21.20 -12.30 -3.09
N SER A 152 -21.37 -13.49 -3.67
CA SER A 152 -20.79 -13.83 -4.97
C SER A 152 -21.53 -13.18 -6.15
N THR A 153 -22.82 -12.83 -5.96
CA THR A 153 -23.65 -12.25 -7.01
C THR A 153 -23.57 -10.73 -7.00
N HIS A 154 -22.88 -10.16 -8.00
CA HIS A 154 -22.85 -8.72 -8.22
C HIS A 154 -23.96 -8.29 -9.18
N LEU A 155 -25.00 -7.63 -8.66
CA LEU A 155 -26.14 -7.15 -9.45
C LEU A 155 -25.87 -5.84 -10.21
N VAL A 156 -24.80 -5.13 -9.87
CA VAL A 156 -24.44 -3.85 -10.48
C VAL A 156 -23.46 -4.09 -11.63
N ALA A 157 -23.90 -3.80 -12.86
CA ALA A 157 -23.13 -3.98 -14.09
C ALA A 157 -22.14 -2.84 -14.39
N SER A 158 -21.57 -2.18 -13.36
CA SER A 158 -20.58 -1.12 -13.60
C SER A 158 -19.21 -1.72 -13.90
N ARG A 159 -18.64 -1.38 -15.06
CA ARG A 159 -17.30 -1.84 -15.48
C ARG A 159 -16.19 -1.29 -14.57
N TYR A 160 -16.44 -0.20 -13.85
CA TYR A 160 -15.50 0.46 -12.96
C TYR A 160 -16.06 0.52 -11.53
N ARG A 161 -15.24 0.17 -10.54
CA ARG A 161 -15.54 0.27 -9.11
C ARG A 161 -14.37 0.92 -8.38
N SER A 162 -14.62 2.03 -7.70
CA SER A 162 -13.64 2.64 -6.80
C SER A 162 -13.53 1.82 -5.53
N SER A 163 -12.31 1.35 -5.20
CA SER A 163 -12.05 0.65 -3.94
C SER A 163 -11.72 1.67 -2.86
N ILE A 164 -12.42 1.61 -1.73
CA ILE A 164 -12.15 2.44 -0.55
C ILE A 164 -10.69 2.32 -0.11
N SER A 165 -10.10 1.12 -0.16
CA SER A 165 -8.69 0.93 0.22
C SER A 165 -7.73 1.67 -0.72
N LYS A 166 -8.03 1.67 -2.04
CA LYS A 166 -7.22 2.42 -3.02
C LYS A 166 -7.32 3.93 -2.80
N LEU A 167 -8.51 4.43 -2.46
CA LEU A 167 -8.70 5.84 -2.09
C LEU A 167 -7.91 6.20 -0.83
N ASN A 168 -7.93 5.34 0.18
CA ASN A 168 -7.15 5.54 1.40
C ASN A 168 -5.64 5.52 1.14
N LEU A 169 -5.16 4.63 0.26
CA LEU A 169 -3.77 4.62 -0.20
C LEU A 169 -3.39 5.93 -0.90
N MET A 170 -4.30 6.49 -1.71
CA MET A 170 -4.11 7.78 -2.37
C MET A 170 -4.04 8.94 -1.35
N LEU A 171 -4.78 8.86 -0.24
CA LEU A 171 -4.68 9.84 0.85
C LEU A 171 -3.30 9.81 1.53
N PHE A 172 -2.78 8.62 1.90
CA PHE A 172 -1.42 8.51 2.44
C PHE A 172 -0.37 9.04 1.46
N PHE A 173 -0.59 8.79 0.17
CA PHE A 173 0.25 9.36 -0.86
C PHE A 173 0.26 10.89 -0.83
N SER A 174 -0.91 11.53 -0.77
CA SER A 174 -1.00 13.00 -0.68
C SER A 174 -0.27 13.53 0.56
N ILE A 175 -0.32 12.81 1.67
CA ILE A 175 0.39 13.16 2.91
C ILE A 175 1.91 13.07 2.70
N TYR A 176 2.44 12.04 2.04
CA TYR A 176 3.87 12.01 1.71
C TYR A 176 4.30 13.19 0.83
N THR A 177 3.45 13.60 -0.12
CA THR A 177 3.77 14.79 -0.93
C THR A 177 3.88 16.04 -0.08
N SER A 178 3.01 16.18 0.94
CA SER A 178 3.09 17.30 1.89
C SER A 178 4.39 17.27 2.71
N TRP A 179 4.82 16.09 3.18
CA TRP A 179 6.10 15.94 3.88
C TRP A 179 7.31 16.25 2.98
N ALA A 180 7.27 15.80 1.73
CA ALA A 180 8.32 16.09 0.75
C ALA A 180 8.40 17.59 0.43
N LEU A 181 7.26 18.27 0.28
CA LEU A 181 7.20 19.73 0.09
C LEU A 181 7.74 20.50 1.29
N ILE A 182 7.44 20.05 2.51
CA ILE A 182 8.01 20.62 3.73
C ILE A 182 9.53 20.48 3.71
N LEU A 183 10.05 19.27 3.52
CA LEU A 183 11.51 19.03 3.47
C LEU A 183 12.20 19.83 2.36
N LEU A 184 11.57 19.96 1.20
CA LEU A 184 12.05 20.84 0.15
C LEU A 184 12.15 22.29 0.65
N LEU A 185 11.06 22.84 1.17
CA LEU A 185 11.01 24.22 1.62
C LEU A 185 12.12 24.50 2.66
N MET A 186 12.38 23.54 3.55
CA MET A 186 13.50 23.58 4.49
C MET A 186 14.88 23.68 3.83
N VAL A 187 15.12 22.85 2.81
CA VAL A 187 16.39 22.86 2.07
C VAL A 187 16.55 24.20 1.35
N SER A 188 15.49 24.72 0.71
CA SER A 188 15.55 26.01 -0.01
C SER A 188 15.85 27.19 0.91
N ILE A 189 15.29 27.22 2.13
CA ILE A 189 15.55 28.29 3.10
C ILE A 189 17.01 28.25 3.57
N ASN A 190 17.56 27.07 3.87
CA ASN A 190 18.95 26.94 4.32
C ASN A 190 19.96 27.41 3.26
N PHE A 191 19.67 27.20 1.99
CA PHE A 191 20.55 27.63 0.90
C PHE A 191 20.29 29.05 0.40
N SER A 192 19.35 29.79 1.01
CA SER A 192 18.94 31.14 0.58
C SER A 192 20.07 32.17 0.52
N ASN A 193 21.14 32.04 1.30
CA ASN A 193 22.26 32.99 1.29
C ASN A 193 23.23 32.81 0.12
N ASN A 194 23.17 31.68 -0.59
CA ASN A 194 24.01 31.43 -1.75
C ASN A 194 23.12 31.14 -2.97
N ASN A 195 22.99 32.12 -3.87
CA ASN A 195 22.10 32.05 -5.03
C ASN A 195 22.31 30.78 -5.88
N GLN A 196 23.55 30.27 -5.98
CA GLN A 196 23.85 29.04 -6.72
C GLN A 196 23.29 27.79 -6.03
N LEU A 197 23.44 27.68 -4.71
CA LEU A 197 22.96 26.53 -3.94
C LEU A 197 21.43 26.55 -3.75
N ASN A 198 20.84 27.74 -3.65
CA ASN A 198 19.38 27.90 -3.59
C ASN A 198 18.74 27.39 -4.88
N MET A 199 19.27 27.82 -6.04
CA MET A 199 18.82 27.34 -7.35
C MET A 199 18.98 25.82 -7.49
N LEU A 200 20.13 25.25 -7.10
CA LEU A 200 20.35 23.80 -7.09
C LEU A 200 19.33 23.04 -6.23
N SER A 201 18.98 23.57 -5.05
CA SER A 201 17.97 22.93 -4.18
C SER A 201 16.57 22.90 -4.80
N VAL A 202 16.19 23.95 -5.54
CA VAL A 202 14.93 24.02 -6.29
C VAL A 202 14.97 23.07 -7.49
N TYR A 203 16.12 22.92 -8.16
CA TYR A 203 16.27 21.99 -9.29
C TYR A 203 16.30 20.51 -8.88
N ILE A 204 16.72 20.18 -7.66
CA ILE A 204 16.68 18.80 -7.13
C ILE A 204 15.25 18.41 -6.68
N SER A 205 14.41 19.40 -6.38
CA SER A 205 13.13 19.15 -5.76
C SER A 205 11.97 18.95 -6.72
N ILE A 206 11.96 19.68 -7.83
CA ILE A 206 11.07 19.47 -8.98
C ILE A 206 11.11 18.00 -9.42
N PRO A 207 12.28 17.37 -9.57
CA PRO A 207 12.37 15.96 -9.85
C PRO A 207 11.78 15.04 -8.80
N ILE A 208 12.07 15.30 -7.53
CA ILE A 208 11.58 14.45 -6.45
C ILE A 208 10.05 14.46 -6.47
N VAL A 209 9.44 15.64 -6.67
CA VAL A 209 7.99 15.79 -6.82
C VAL A 209 7.47 15.10 -8.09
N VAL A 210 8.14 15.21 -9.23
CA VAL A 210 7.73 14.54 -10.48
C VAL A 210 7.92 13.01 -10.40
N PHE A 211 8.96 12.50 -9.74
CA PHE A 211 9.17 11.08 -9.47
C PHE A 211 8.10 10.54 -8.54
N ILE A 212 7.76 11.31 -7.50
CA ILE A 212 6.64 11.04 -6.62
C ILE A 212 5.35 10.95 -7.45
N ILE A 213 5.06 11.91 -8.35
CA ILE A 213 3.89 11.90 -9.27
C ILE A 213 3.89 10.72 -10.26
N LEU A 214 5.03 10.36 -10.85
CA LEU A 214 5.15 9.20 -11.75
C LEU A 214 5.02 7.87 -10.98
N PHE A 215 5.48 7.83 -9.73
CA PHE A 215 5.24 6.70 -8.84
C PHE A 215 3.75 6.56 -8.49
N ILE A 216 3.00 7.67 -8.38
CA ILE A 216 1.52 7.64 -8.30
C ILE A 216 0.97 6.92 -9.52
N SER A 217 1.28 7.40 -10.73
CA SER A 217 0.63 6.91 -11.95
C SER A 217 0.89 5.41 -12.17
N VAL A 218 2.10 4.95 -11.89
CA VAL A 218 2.48 3.53 -11.97
C VAL A 218 1.85 2.68 -10.87
N SER A 219 1.70 3.21 -9.65
CA SER A 219 1.08 2.50 -8.53
C SER A 219 -0.46 2.46 -8.59
N THR A 220 -1.07 3.37 -9.37
CA THR A 220 -2.54 3.49 -9.55
C THR A 220 -3.09 2.48 -10.56
N VAL A 221 -2.25 1.98 -11.49
CA VAL A 221 -2.65 0.97 -12.47
C VAL A 221 -2.64 -0.42 -11.83
N SER A 222 -3.80 -0.88 -11.36
CA SER A 222 -3.98 -2.28 -11.00
C SER A 222 -4.63 -3.04 -12.17
N LYS A 223 -3.93 -4.04 -12.73
CA LYS A 223 -4.60 -5.06 -13.54
C LYS A 223 -5.41 -5.98 -12.63
N ASN A 224 -6.63 -6.30 -13.05
CA ASN A 224 -7.47 -7.27 -12.34
C ASN A 224 -6.74 -8.61 -12.34
N LYS A 225 -6.44 -9.16 -11.16
CA LYS A 225 -5.97 -10.54 -11.07
C LYS A 225 -7.19 -11.44 -11.21
N THR A 226 -7.27 -12.18 -12.32
CA THR A 226 -8.10 -13.38 -12.40
C THR A 226 -7.48 -14.41 -11.46
N ILE A 227 -8.02 -14.53 -10.26
CA ILE A 227 -7.60 -15.57 -9.32
C ILE A 227 -8.22 -16.88 -9.83
N ASN A 228 -7.47 -17.63 -10.63
CA ASN A 228 -7.83 -19.01 -10.96
C ASN A 228 -7.46 -19.86 -9.75
N MET A 229 -8.47 -20.33 -9.02
CA MET A 229 -8.29 -21.22 -7.87
C MET A 229 -8.15 -22.66 -8.37
N ILE A 230 -6.96 -23.25 -8.22
CA ILE A 230 -6.77 -24.69 -8.36
C ILE A 230 -6.25 -25.21 -7.03
N ILE A 231 -7.00 -26.17 -6.48
CA ILE A 231 -6.79 -26.70 -5.15
C ILE A 231 -5.92 -27.97 -5.27
N THR A 232 -4.69 -27.96 -4.73
CA THR A 232 -3.83 -29.16 -4.63
C THR A 232 -3.38 -29.45 -3.20
N ASN A 233 -2.97 -30.70 -2.98
CA ASN A 233 -2.87 -31.40 -1.68
C ASN A 233 -1.95 -30.76 -0.63
N TYR A 234 -2.53 -30.52 0.56
CA TYR A 234 -1.92 -30.52 1.90
C TYR A 234 -0.68 -29.66 2.18
N ASN A 235 -0.64 -28.44 1.63
CA ASN A 235 -0.05 -27.27 2.29
C ASN A 235 -0.72 -26.02 1.71
N VAL A 236 -1.12 -25.06 2.55
CA VAL A 236 -1.55 -23.74 2.06
C VAL A 236 -0.30 -23.00 1.61
N VAL A 237 0.14 -23.30 0.39
CA VAL A 237 1.15 -22.52 -0.31
C VAL A 237 0.39 -21.64 -1.28
N LEU A 238 0.46 -20.33 -1.04
CA LEU A 238 0.10 -19.32 -2.02
C LEU A 238 0.83 -19.66 -3.32
N ASN A 239 0.16 -20.22 -4.33
CA ASN A 239 0.77 -20.32 -5.65
C ASN A 239 0.73 -18.95 -6.32
N ASN A 240 1.60 -18.07 -5.85
CA ASN A 240 2.78 -17.81 -6.65
C ASN A 240 3.91 -18.62 -6.00
N LYS A 241 4.24 -19.80 -6.51
CA LYS A 241 5.64 -20.16 -6.67
C LYS A 241 5.79 -20.47 -8.15
N SER A 242 5.71 -19.41 -8.96
CA SER A 242 6.81 -19.26 -9.91
C SER A 242 8.06 -19.49 -9.03
N SER A 243 8.88 -20.52 -9.32
CA SER A 243 10.10 -20.90 -8.57
C SER A 243 10.69 -19.74 -7.75
N THR A 244 11.24 -19.98 -6.56
CA THR A 244 11.89 -18.89 -5.78
C THR A 244 12.75 -18.00 -6.67
N LYS A 245 13.44 -18.61 -7.66
CA LYS A 245 14.02 -17.93 -8.82
C LYS A 245 13.06 -17.04 -9.60
N SER A 246 12.01 -17.53 -10.24
CA SER A 246 11.09 -16.72 -11.05
C SER A 246 10.26 -15.70 -10.25
N GLN A 247 10.02 -15.90 -8.95
CA GLN A 247 9.41 -14.89 -8.08
C GLN A 247 10.41 -13.79 -7.75
N LEU A 248 11.64 -14.18 -7.40
CA LEU A 248 12.75 -13.24 -7.28
C LEU A 248 13.03 -12.56 -8.62
N ILE A 249 12.83 -13.20 -9.77
CA ILE A 249 12.98 -12.59 -11.09
C ILE A 249 11.81 -11.65 -11.36
N GLU A 250 10.56 -11.97 -11.02
CA GLU A 250 9.44 -11.03 -11.19
C GLU A 250 9.57 -9.84 -10.25
N ILE A 251 9.98 -10.06 -9.00
CA ILE A 251 10.22 -9.01 -8.01
C ILE A 251 11.45 -8.21 -8.43
N ALA A 252 12.56 -8.84 -8.79
CA ALA A 252 13.77 -8.18 -9.30
C ALA A 252 13.51 -7.49 -10.64
N LYS A 253 12.60 -7.97 -11.49
CA LYS A 253 12.19 -7.31 -12.72
C LYS A 253 11.30 -6.10 -12.43
N ARG A 254 10.38 -6.20 -11.47
CA ARG A 254 9.58 -5.04 -11.01
C ARG A 254 10.48 -4.00 -10.34
N ILE A 255 11.45 -4.45 -9.55
CA ILE A 255 12.44 -3.59 -8.89
C ILE A 255 13.40 -3.02 -9.94
N SER A 256 13.89 -3.80 -10.90
CA SER A 256 14.81 -3.33 -11.93
C SER A 256 14.14 -2.38 -12.90
N ILE A 257 12.86 -2.58 -13.23
CA ILE A 257 12.08 -1.60 -14.00
C ILE A 257 11.92 -0.31 -13.19
N LYS A 258 11.67 -0.39 -11.87
CA LYS A 258 11.61 0.80 -11.01
C LYS A 258 12.97 1.50 -10.89
N ILE A 259 14.07 0.75 -10.76
CA ILE A 259 15.45 1.26 -10.70
C ILE A 259 15.86 1.86 -12.05
N LEU A 260 15.53 1.21 -13.16
CA LEU A 260 15.79 1.69 -14.51
C LEU A 260 15.01 2.98 -14.78
N ASN A 261 13.73 3.03 -14.39
CA ASN A 261 12.94 4.25 -14.50
C ASN A 261 13.49 5.36 -13.59
N ALA A 262 13.95 5.04 -12.38
CA ALA A 262 14.62 6.00 -11.50
C ALA A 262 15.97 6.48 -12.08
N PHE A 263 16.73 5.59 -12.73
CA PHE A 263 18.01 5.90 -13.36
C PHE A 263 17.83 6.77 -14.62
N ILE A 264 16.91 6.38 -15.51
CA ILE A 264 16.53 7.19 -16.68
C ILE A 264 16.04 8.56 -16.20
N PHE A 265 15.29 8.60 -15.10
CA PHE A 265 14.85 9.85 -14.52
C PHE A 265 16.05 10.69 -14.04
N ILE A 266 16.96 10.16 -13.22
CA ILE A 266 18.18 10.85 -12.79
C ILE A 266 18.99 11.38 -13.98
N VAL A 267 19.14 10.59 -15.04
CA VAL A 267 19.83 11.00 -16.28
C VAL A 267 19.10 12.15 -16.97
N VAL A 268 17.76 12.09 -17.07
CA VAL A 268 16.93 13.18 -17.61
C VAL A 268 17.06 14.45 -16.75
N LEU A 269 17.20 14.33 -15.43
CA LEU A 269 17.39 15.48 -14.55
C LEU A 269 18.74 16.14 -14.73
N ILE A 270 19.80 15.34 -14.79
CA ILE A 270 21.16 15.81 -15.06
C ILE A 270 21.22 16.51 -16.42
N LEU A 271 20.62 15.91 -17.46
CA LEU A 271 20.52 16.50 -18.79
C LEU A 271 19.70 17.80 -18.80
N SER A 272 18.55 17.83 -18.11
CA SER A 272 17.72 19.03 -18.03
C SER A 272 18.42 20.17 -17.27
N GLY A 273 19.14 19.85 -16.19
CA GLY A 273 19.96 20.79 -15.44
C GLY A 273 21.10 21.36 -16.27
N TRP A 274 21.78 20.51 -17.06
CA TRP A 274 22.86 20.94 -17.96
C TRP A 274 22.36 21.83 -19.10
N ILE A 275 21.26 21.45 -19.77
CA ILE A 275 20.67 22.27 -20.84
C ILE A 275 20.27 23.65 -20.30
N LEU A 276 19.67 23.70 -19.13
CA LEU A 276 19.26 24.98 -18.51
C LEU A 276 20.46 25.80 -18.04
N TYR A 277 21.52 25.17 -17.52
CA TYR A 277 22.78 25.85 -17.18
C TYR A 277 23.42 26.48 -18.42
N LYS A 278 23.44 25.75 -19.54
CA LYS A 278 24.00 26.20 -20.82
C LYS A 278 23.26 27.38 -21.44
N TYR A 279 21.93 27.40 -21.33
CA TYR A 279 21.11 28.45 -21.96
C TYR A 279 20.86 29.68 -21.07
N ASN A 280 20.99 29.58 -19.74
CA ASN A 280 20.62 30.66 -18.83
C ASN A 280 21.82 31.45 -18.23
N PHE A 281 23.05 30.90 -18.22
CA PHE A 281 24.18 31.51 -17.51
C PHE A 281 25.37 32.03 -18.36
N ASN A 282 25.70 31.45 -19.52
CA ASN A 282 26.56 32.04 -20.59
C ASN A 282 26.91 30.95 -21.65
N ASN A 283 27.32 31.36 -22.86
CA ASN A 283 27.76 30.46 -23.94
C ASN A 283 29.01 29.59 -23.63
N ASN A 284 29.67 29.78 -22.48
CA ASN A 284 30.83 29.01 -22.03
C ASN A 284 30.44 28.00 -20.93
N ALA A 285 29.44 27.16 -21.20
CA ALA A 285 29.10 26.07 -20.30
C ALA A 285 30.13 24.94 -20.41
N PRO A 286 30.56 24.33 -19.29
CA PRO A 286 31.40 23.14 -19.33
C PRO A 286 30.67 22.00 -20.04
N ASP A 287 31.43 21.12 -20.68
CA ASP A 287 30.87 19.96 -21.34
C ASP A 287 30.12 19.09 -20.33
N LEU A 288 29.13 18.33 -20.82
CA LEU A 288 28.21 17.52 -19.99
C LEU A 288 28.96 16.66 -18.96
N ILE A 289 30.13 16.15 -19.33
CA ILE A 289 30.98 15.29 -18.51
C ILE A 289 31.57 16.08 -17.32
N ASP A 290 32.13 17.26 -17.55
CA ASP A 290 32.72 18.09 -16.50
C ASP A 290 31.66 18.61 -15.52
N PHE A 291 30.45 18.92 -16.01
CA PHE A 291 29.31 19.26 -15.16
C PHE A 291 28.90 18.11 -14.25
N THR A 292 28.88 16.86 -14.76
CA THR A 292 28.56 15.69 -13.94
C THR A 292 29.64 15.37 -12.91
N ILE A 293 30.91 15.53 -13.26
CA ILE A 293 32.03 15.28 -12.34
C ILE A 293 32.01 16.30 -11.20
N GLY A 294 31.85 17.61 -11.51
CA GLY A 294 31.75 18.64 -10.48
C GLY A 294 30.52 18.48 -9.57
N PHE A 295 29.41 17.96 -10.08
CA PHE A 295 28.23 17.64 -9.27
C PHE A 295 28.51 16.51 -8.25
N PHE A 296 29.27 15.48 -8.63
CA PHE A 296 29.63 14.38 -7.73
C PHE A 296 30.77 14.73 -6.77
N GLU A 297 31.76 15.53 -7.21
CA GLU A 297 32.84 16.00 -6.34
C GLU A 297 32.37 16.99 -5.27
N GLY A 298 31.29 17.74 -5.49
CA GLY A 298 30.69 18.60 -4.47
C GLY A 298 29.82 17.87 -3.43
N ILE A 299 29.58 16.56 -3.61
CA ILE A 299 28.76 15.72 -2.73
C ILE A 299 29.61 14.82 -1.80
N PHE A 300 30.90 14.65 -2.10
CA PHE A 300 31.89 13.95 -1.26
C PHE A 300 32.82 14.93 -0.53
#